data_AF-A0A1Y5EA33-F1
#
_entry.id   AF-A0A1Y5EA33-F1
#
_cell.length_a   1.000
_cell.length_b   1.000
_cell.length_c   1.000
_cell.angle_alpha   90.00
_cell.angle_beta   90.00
_cell.angle_gamma   90.00
#
_symmetry.space_group_name_H-M   'P 1'
#
loop_
_entity.id
_entity.type
_entity.pdbx_description
1 polymer ?
#
loop_
_entity_poly.entity_id
_entity_poly.type
_entity_poly.pdbx_seq_one_letter_code
_entity_poly.pdbx_strand_id
1 'polypeptide(L)'
;MKQLILALSLISSTAMATGTLTQIEQGEVELLLAESASKLLYLERDCNKPIDKEKFEELAQIKAFSEGYETIKGISWARIESQSEHNYTVLKTQAPQGQLCEQYQSDIKGNYRFLK
;
A
#
# COMPACT_ATOMS: atom_id res chain seq x y z
N MET A 1 -44.83 3.29 35.41
CA MET A 1 -43.88 2.36 34.75
C MET A 1 -44.35 2.11 33.34
N LYS A 2 -43.60 2.55 32.32
CA LYS A 2 -43.93 2.33 30.90
C LYS A 2 -42.66 1.84 30.22
N GLN A 3 -42.56 0.53 30.01
CA GLN A 3 -41.40 -0.08 29.38
C GLN A 3 -41.60 -0.06 27.85
N LEU A 4 -40.80 0.76 27.18
CA LEU A 4 -40.66 0.73 25.73
C LEU A 4 -39.58 -0.30 25.41
N ILE A 5 -40.01 -1.44 24.88
CA ILE A 5 -39.11 -2.49 24.39
C ILE A 5 -38.57 -2.01 23.04
N LEU A 6 -37.30 -1.58 23.01
CA LEU A 6 -36.56 -1.33 21.78
C LEU A 6 -36.27 -2.67 21.09
N ALA A 7 -37.02 -2.99 20.04
CA ALA A 7 -36.69 -4.07 19.12
C ALA A 7 -35.57 -3.59 18.18
N LEU A 8 -34.31 -3.68 18.61
CA LEU A 8 -33.17 -3.61 17.69
C LEU A 8 -33.11 -4.93 16.91
N SER A 9 -33.79 -4.98 15.77
CA SER A 9 -33.50 -6.00 14.76
C SER A 9 -32.14 -5.68 14.15
N LEU A 10 -31.08 -6.32 14.68
CA LEU A 10 -29.78 -6.41 14.05
C LEU A 10 -29.94 -7.21 12.75
N ILE A 11 -30.20 -6.51 11.65
CA ILE A 11 -30.06 -7.07 10.31
C ILE A 11 -28.56 -7.15 10.07
N SER A 12 -27.92 -8.18 10.64
CA SER A 12 -26.54 -8.51 10.37
C SER A 12 -26.48 -9.08 8.96
N SER A 13 -26.31 -8.20 7.97
CA SER A 13 -25.89 -8.59 6.63
C SER A 13 -24.54 -9.27 6.77
N THR A 14 -24.50 -10.60 6.69
CA THR A 14 -23.25 -11.34 6.54
C THR A 14 -22.70 -11.01 5.16
N ALA A 15 -21.95 -9.91 5.04
CA ALA A 15 -21.08 -9.69 3.91
C ALA A 15 -20.13 -10.90 3.90
N MET A 16 -20.32 -11.78 2.92
CA MET A 16 -19.40 -12.87 2.65
C MET A 16 -18.10 -12.20 2.21
N ALA A 17 -17.16 -12.04 3.14
CA ALA A 17 -15.78 -11.73 2.82
C ALA A 17 -15.24 -12.91 2.01
N THR A 18 -15.42 -12.85 0.69
CA THR A 18 -14.70 -13.72 -0.23
C THR A 18 -13.24 -13.35 0.00
N GLY A 19 -12.41 -14.26 0.52
CA GLY A 19 -11.00 -13.99 0.87
C GLY A 19 -10.08 -13.71 -0.32
N THR A 20 -10.62 -13.10 -1.38
CA THR A 20 -10.02 -12.74 -2.67
C THR A 20 -10.51 -11.35 -3.05
N LEU A 21 -9.58 -10.50 -3.49
CA LEU A 21 -9.89 -9.18 -4.02
C LEU A 21 -10.74 -9.28 -5.31
N THR A 22 -11.68 -8.37 -5.48
CA THR A 22 -12.30 -8.08 -6.77
C THR A 22 -11.26 -7.52 -7.75
N GLN A 23 -11.53 -7.53 -9.06
CA GLN A 23 -10.59 -6.96 -10.05
C GLN A 23 -10.32 -5.47 -9.84
N ILE A 24 -11.29 -4.74 -9.30
CA ILE A 24 -11.13 -3.32 -8.97
C ILE A 24 -10.16 -3.17 -7.81
N GLU A 25 -10.42 -3.87 -6.70
CA GLU A 25 -9.55 -3.85 -5.52
C GLU A 25 -8.13 -4.36 -5.84
N GLN A 26 -7.98 -5.35 -6.72
CA GLN A 26 -6.67 -5.78 -7.21
C GLN A 26 -5.92 -4.61 -7.86
N GLY A 27 -6.58 -3.88 -8.75
CA GLY A 27 -5.97 -2.71 -9.40
C GLY A 27 -5.63 -1.61 -8.41
N GLU A 28 -6.46 -1.37 -7.40
CA GLU A 28 -6.21 -0.37 -6.37
C GLU A 28 -5.03 -0.75 -5.46
N VAL A 29 -4.96 -2.01 -5.03
CA VAL A 29 -3.81 -2.54 -4.28
C VAL A 29 -2.53 -2.48 -5.10
N GLU A 30 -2.58 -2.86 -6.38
CA GLU A 30 -1.42 -2.76 -7.28
C GLU A 30 -0.92 -1.32 -7.42
N LEU A 31 -1.81 -0.34 -7.58
CA LEU A 31 -1.46 1.08 -7.67
C LEU A 31 -0.85 1.59 -6.34
N LEU A 32 -1.45 1.21 -5.21
CA LEU A 32 -0.95 1.54 -3.86
C LEU A 32 0.48 1.01 -3.64
N LEU A 33 0.72 -0.24 -4.03
CA LEU A 33 2.03 -0.87 -3.91
C LEU A 33 3.04 -0.27 -4.90
N ALA A 34 2.61 0.05 -6.13
CA ALA A 34 3.46 0.72 -7.12
C ALA A 34 3.88 2.14 -6.67
N GLU A 35 2.97 2.89 -6.03
CA GLU A 35 3.31 4.18 -5.43
C GLU A 35 4.39 4.00 -4.34
N SER A 36 4.19 3.03 -3.44
CA SER A 36 5.13 2.72 -2.37
C SER A 36 6.51 2.33 -2.92
N ALA A 37 6.53 1.42 -3.91
CA ALA A 37 7.75 0.97 -4.59
C ALA A 37 8.48 2.12 -5.29
N SER A 38 7.76 3.05 -5.92
CA SER A 38 8.40 4.19 -6.60
C SER A 38 9.15 5.13 -5.64
N LYS A 39 8.62 5.34 -4.43
CA LYS A 39 9.30 6.09 -3.37
C LYS A 39 10.55 5.36 -2.88
N LEU A 40 10.49 4.03 -2.78
CA LEU A 40 11.65 3.20 -2.44
C LEU A 40 12.73 3.25 -3.52
N LEU A 41 12.35 3.18 -4.80
CA LEU A 41 13.28 3.35 -5.92
C LEU A 41 13.97 4.72 -5.88
N TYR A 42 13.22 5.78 -5.56
CA TYR A 42 13.78 7.12 -5.39
C TYR A 42 14.81 7.15 -4.25
N LEU A 43 14.51 6.55 -3.10
CA LEU A 43 15.44 6.45 -1.99
C LEU A 43 16.71 5.64 -2.34
N GLU A 44 16.55 4.53 -3.06
CA GLU A 44 17.66 3.69 -3.48
C GLU A 44 18.58 4.43 -4.47
N ARG A 45 17.99 5.02 -5.51
CA ARG A 45 18.72 5.54 -6.67
C ARG A 45 19.20 6.98 -6.52
N ASP A 46 18.44 7.82 -5.82
CA ASP A 46 18.74 9.25 -5.70
C ASP A 46 19.16 9.65 -4.27
N CYS A 47 18.94 8.79 -3.26
CA CYS A 47 19.27 9.10 -1.86
C CYS A 47 20.33 8.17 -1.23
N ASN A 48 20.88 7.22 -2.00
CA ASN A 48 21.84 6.21 -1.53
C ASN A 48 21.34 5.44 -0.28
N LYS A 49 20.04 5.11 -0.26
CA LYS A 49 19.43 4.29 0.79
C LYS A 49 19.08 2.91 0.21
N PRO A 50 19.92 1.89 0.39
CA PRO A 50 19.61 0.56 -0.13
C PRO A 50 18.31 0.05 0.48
N ILE A 51 17.48 -0.57 -0.35
CA ILE A 51 16.19 -1.14 0.04
C ILE A 51 16.25 -2.66 -0.16
N ASP A 52 15.74 -3.39 0.82
CA ASP A 52 15.56 -4.83 0.72
C ASP A 52 14.27 -5.13 -0.06
N LYS A 53 14.43 -5.65 -1.28
CA LYS A 53 13.32 -5.97 -2.19
C LYS A 53 12.52 -7.18 -1.73
N GLU A 54 13.16 -8.17 -1.10
CA GLU A 54 12.44 -9.35 -0.57
C GLU A 54 11.55 -8.92 0.59
N LYS A 55 12.07 -8.03 1.44
CA LYS A 55 11.29 -7.43 2.52
C LYS A 55 10.10 -6.65 1.99
N PHE A 56 10.21 -5.97 0.85
CA PHE A 56 9.09 -5.23 0.29
C PHE A 56 7.85 -6.11 0.03
N GLU A 57 8.01 -7.35 -0.44
CA GLU A 57 6.88 -8.26 -0.69
C GLU A 57 6.16 -8.67 0.60
N GLU A 58 6.91 -8.98 1.67
CA GLU A 58 6.34 -9.26 3.00
C GLU A 58 5.49 -8.09 3.49
N LEU A 59 5.93 -6.88 3.17
CA LEU A 59 5.38 -5.65 3.70
C LEU A 59 4.29 -5.05 2.83
N ALA A 60 4.19 -5.49 1.59
CA ALA A 60 3.06 -5.22 0.72
C ALA A 60 1.75 -5.70 1.36
N GLN A 61 1.78 -6.86 2.01
CA GLN A 61 0.64 -7.39 2.77
C GLN A 61 0.24 -6.43 3.90
N ILE A 62 1.20 -6.00 4.71
CA ILE A 62 0.96 -5.09 5.84
C ILE A 62 0.45 -3.74 5.35
N LYS A 63 1.01 -3.22 4.25
CA LYS A 63 0.57 -1.97 3.63
C LYS A 63 -0.88 -2.08 3.15
N ALA A 64 -1.22 -3.12 2.40
CA ALA A 64 -2.60 -3.34 1.95
C ALA A 64 -3.57 -3.43 3.15
N PHE A 65 -3.17 -4.12 4.22
CA PHE A 65 -3.98 -4.24 5.43
C PHE A 65 -4.20 -2.90 6.13
N SER A 66 -3.17 -2.05 6.20
CA SER A 66 -3.29 -0.72 6.78
C SER A 66 -4.25 0.20 6.02
N GLU A 67 -4.51 -0.09 4.74
CA GLU A 67 -5.45 0.65 3.88
C GLU A 67 -6.83 -0.02 3.81
N GLY A 68 -7.07 -1.08 4.60
CA GLY A 68 -8.38 -1.74 4.71
C GLY A 68 -8.60 -2.93 3.77
N TYR A 69 -7.58 -3.36 3.02
CA TYR A 69 -7.67 -4.58 2.21
C TYR A 69 -7.40 -5.82 3.05
N GLU A 70 -8.15 -6.89 2.83
CA GLU A 70 -8.02 -8.13 3.62
C GLU A 70 -6.95 -9.09 3.09
N THR A 71 -6.45 -8.88 1.86
CA THR A 71 -5.47 -9.75 1.21
C THR A 71 -4.74 -9.04 0.07
N ILE A 72 -3.60 -9.57 -0.33
CA ILE A 72 -2.90 -9.20 -1.58
C ILE A 72 -2.96 -10.33 -2.63
N LYS A 73 -3.72 -11.40 -2.37
CA LYS A 73 -3.83 -12.52 -3.31
C LYS A 73 -4.47 -12.06 -4.63
N GLY A 74 -3.83 -12.44 -5.74
CA GLY A 74 -4.32 -12.17 -7.09
C GLY A 74 -3.77 -10.89 -7.73
N ILE A 75 -2.93 -10.13 -7.02
CA ILE A 75 -2.23 -8.98 -7.62
C ILE A 75 -1.16 -9.45 -8.62
N SER A 76 -0.84 -8.57 -9.57
CA SER A 76 0.24 -8.73 -10.54
C SER A 76 1.49 -7.96 -10.13
N TRP A 77 2.49 -8.68 -9.62
CA TRP A 77 3.81 -8.11 -9.30
C TRP A 77 4.49 -7.44 -10.49
N ALA A 78 4.33 -8.00 -11.70
CA ALA A 78 4.86 -7.40 -12.92
C ALA A 78 4.21 -6.03 -13.23
N ARG A 79 2.91 -5.87 -12.91
CA ARG A 79 2.22 -4.59 -13.06
C ARG A 79 2.70 -3.57 -12.03
N ILE A 80 2.90 -4.01 -10.78
CA ILE A 80 3.45 -3.18 -9.70
C ILE A 80 4.86 -2.68 -10.08
N GLU A 81 5.73 -3.57 -10.53
CA GLU A 81 7.09 -3.24 -10.97
C GLU A 81 7.06 -2.19 -12.10
N SER A 82 6.33 -2.48 -13.18
CA SER A 82 6.22 -1.58 -14.34
C SER A 82 5.68 -0.20 -13.97
N GLN A 83 4.62 -0.14 -13.14
CA GLN A 83 4.06 1.12 -12.67
C GLN A 83 5.00 1.85 -11.72
N SER A 84 5.74 1.15 -10.87
CA SER A 84 6.69 1.76 -9.94
C SER A 84 7.83 2.47 -10.65
N GLU A 85 8.33 1.89 -11.75
CA GLU A 85 9.36 2.51 -12.61
C GLU A 85 8.84 3.76 -13.32
N HIS A 86 7.62 3.68 -13.85
CA HIS A 86 6.96 4.84 -14.45
C HIS A 86 6.79 5.97 -13.42
N ASN A 87 6.25 5.66 -12.25
CA ASN A 87 6.05 6.61 -11.16
C ASN A 87 7.38 7.20 -10.67
N TYR A 88 8.44 6.39 -10.55
CA TYR A 88 9.78 6.88 -10.22
C TYR A 88 10.30 7.90 -11.24
N THR A 89 10.08 7.65 -12.53
CA THR A 89 10.47 8.58 -13.60
C THR A 89 9.75 9.92 -13.47
N VAL A 90 8.46 9.88 -13.14
CA VAL A 90 7.66 11.08 -12.86
C VAL A 90 8.21 11.81 -11.62
N LEU A 91 8.45 11.10 -10.52
CA LEU A 91 9.03 11.66 -9.29
C LEU A 91 10.39 12.32 -9.54
N LYS A 92 11.28 11.67 -10.28
CA LYS A 92 12.61 12.20 -10.63
C LYS A 92 12.51 13.48 -11.45
N THR A 93 11.51 13.59 -12.32
CA THR A 93 11.26 14.79 -13.12
C THR A 93 10.73 15.94 -12.27
N GLN A 94 9.80 15.65 -11.36
CA GLN A 94 9.18 16.65 -10.48
C GLN A 94 10.12 17.13 -9.37
N ALA A 95 10.94 16.22 -8.84
CA ALA A 95 11.85 16.46 -7.74
C ALA A 95 13.22 15.87 -8.06
N PRO A 96 14.03 16.53 -8.90
CA PRO A 96 15.36 16.03 -9.25
C PRO A 96 16.34 16.17 -8.07
N GLN A 97 17.45 15.43 -8.11
CA GLN A 97 18.57 15.56 -7.17
C GLN A 97 18.22 15.31 -5.70
N GLY A 98 17.34 14.34 -5.41
CA GLY A 98 17.10 13.89 -4.06
C GLY A 98 16.28 14.85 -3.18
N GLN A 99 15.55 15.81 -3.77
CA GLN A 99 14.75 16.78 -3.02
C GLN A 99 13.71 16.13 -2.08
N LEU A 100 13.26 14.91 -2.36
CA LEU A 100 12.29 14.18 -1.52
C LEU A 100 12.95 13.17 -0.57
N CYS A 101 14.28 13.12 -0.47
CA CYS A 101 14.98 12.12 0.33
C CYS A 101 14.56 12.14 1.80
N GLU A 102 14.50 13.32 2.43
CA GLU A 102 14.12 13.43 3.84
C GLU A 102 12.66 13.04 4.08
N GLN A 103 11.76 13.51 3.20
CA GLN A 103 10.34 13.21 3.28
C GLN A 103 10.10 11.70 3.14
N TYR A 104 10.61 11.06 2.09
CA TYR A 104 10.39 9.63 1.86
C TYR A 104 11.10 8.77 2.89
N GLN A 105 12.26 9.21 3.41
CA GLN A 105 12.89 8.52 4.53
C GLN A 105 12.01 8.60 5.79
N SER A 106 11.31 9.70 6.03
CA SER A 106 10.36 9.85 7.14
C SER A 106 9.11 8.99 6.93
N ASP A 107 8.53 9.02 5.72
CA ASP A 107 7.35 8.24 5.37
C ASP A 107 7.61 6.74 5.55
N ILE A 108 8.80 6.27 5.16
CA ILE A 108 9.22 4.88 5.37
C ILE A 108 9.45 4.57 6.85
N LYS A 109 9.98 5.50 7.65
CA LYS A 109 10.10 5.30 9.11
C LYS A 109 8.76 5.33 9.84
N GLY A 110 7.75 6.03 9.32
CA GLY A 110 6.42 6.16 9.93
C GLY A 110 5.49 5.01 9.51
N ASN A 111 5.34 4.82 8.20
CA ASN A 111 4.41 3.87 7.60
C ASN A 111 5.02 2.47 7.40
N TYR A 112 6.36 2.37 7.46
CA TYR A 112 7.09 1.13 7.17
C TYR A 112 8.24 0.91 8.17
N ARG A 113 8.01 1.11 9.48
CA ARG A 113 9.02 0.92 10.55
C ARG A 113 9.83 -0.38 10.43
N PHE A 114 9.24 -1.38 9.80
CA PHE A 114 9.77 -2.70 9.53
C PHE A 114 10.72 -2.79 8.31
N LEU A 115 10.82 -1.80 7.42
CA LEU A 115 11.70 -1.80 6.22
C LEU A 115 13.17 -1.48 6.51
N LYS A 116 13.51 -1.16 7.76
CA LYS A 116 14.91 -0.96 8.17
C LYS A 116 15.67 -2.27 8.30
#